data_AF-A0A6I4UDA5-F1
#
_entry.id   AF-A0A6I4UDA5-F1
#
_cell.length_a   1.000
_cell.length_b   1.000
_cell.length_c   1.000
_cell.angle_alpha   90.00
_cell.angle_beta   90.00
_cell.angle_gamma   90.00
#
_symmetry.space_group_name_H-M   'P 1'
#
loop_
_entity.id
_entity.type
_entity.pdbx_description
1 polymer ?
#
loop_
_entity_poly.entity_id
_entity_poly.type
_entity_poly.pdbx_seq_one_letter_code
_entity_poly.pdbx_strand_id
1 'polypeptide(L)'
;MFDRATRNSLQRRFRYRCACQAGGGGLTKDALYLKGLEELLAYLSRGDKFEILFLGKFALKQLPSLEKLIELGILHPPELLPTYCDDAAARQRLVQVRKLPLSALYQETPQ
;
A
#
# COMPACT_ATOMS: atom_id res chain seq x y z
N MET A 1 7.80 11.96 -13.33
CA MET A 1 6.59 12.80 -13.36
C MET A 1 5.56 12.07 -14.22
N PHE A 2 4.75 11.18 -13.63
CA PHE A 2 3.82 10.33 -14.40
C PHE A 2 2.55 11.11 -14.76
N ASP A 3 2.36 11.28 -16.06
CA ASP A 3 1.30 12.04 -16.71
C ASP A 3 -0.12 11.57 -16.30
N ARG A 4 -1.07 12.51 -16.24
CA ARG A 4 -2.46 12.24 -15.83
C ARG A 4 -3.23 11.39 -16.85
N ALA A 5 -2.83 11.39 -18.12
CA ALA A 5 -3.51 10.65 -19.18
C ALA A 5 -3.20 9.14 -19.13
N THR A 6 -1.97 8.76 -18.78
CA THR A 6 -1.56 7.35 -18.63
C THR A 6 -2.17 6.67 -17.40
N ARG A 7 -2.42 7.43 -16.32
CA ARG A 7 -3.25 6.95 -15.20
C ARG A 7 -4.69 6.65 -15.61
N ASN A 8 -5.23 7.42 -16.56
CA ASN A 8 -6.64 7.32 -16.96
C ASN A 8 -6.89 6.16 -17.94
N SER A 9 -5.93 5.82 -18.79
CA SER A 9 -6.07 4.73 -19.78
C SER A 9 -5.99 3.34 -19.14
N LEU A 10 -5.11 3.13 -18.16
CA LEU A 10 -5.01 1.89 -17.39
C LEU A 10 -6.22 1.71 -16.46
N GLN A 11 -6.68 2.79 -15.81
CA GLN A 11 -7.85 2.71 -14.93
C GLN A 11 -9.18 2.56 -15.67
N ARG A 12 -9.30 2.99 -16.93
CA ARG A 12 -10.53 2.78 -17.72
C ARG A 12 -10.66 1.34 -18.23
N ARG A 13 -9.57 0.67 -18.61
CA ARG A 13 -9.63 -0.71 -19.12
C ARG A 13 -9.97 -1.74 -18.03
N PHE A 14 -9.52 -1.54 -16.80
CA PHE A 14 -9.84 -2.40 -15.66
C PHE A 14 -11.28 -2.21 -15.11
N ARG A 15 -11.92 -1.07 -15.40
CA ARG A 15 -13.21 -0.69 -14.76
C ARG A 15 -14.44 -1.40 -15.35
N TYR A 16 -14.38 -1.91 -16.59
CA TYR A 16 -15.56 -2.42 -17.30
C TYR A 16 -15.73 -3.95 -17.27
N ARG A 17 -14.90 -4.71 -16.53
CA ARG A 17 -15.02 -6.19 -16.44
C ARG A 17 -15.01 -6.74 -15.01
N CYS A 18 -15.42 -5.94 -14.03
CA CYS A 18 -15.64 -6.42 -12.66
C CYS A 18 -17.08 -6.20 -12.18
N ALA A 19 -17.97 -5.74 -13.06
CA ALA A 19 -19.39 -5.72 -12.77
C ALA A 19 -19.96 -7.13 -12.90
N CYS A 20 -20.69 -7.56 -11.87
CA CYS A 20 -21.37 -8.84 -11.68
C CYS A 20 -20.52 -9.95 -11.03
N GLN A 21 -20.49 -10.01 -9.69
CA GLN A 21 -21.28 -10.98 -8.91
C GLN A 21 -20.90 -10.88 -7.43
N ALA A 22 -21.91 -10.90 -6.57
CA ALA A 22 -21.75 -11.04 -5.14
C ALA A 22 -21.09 -12.40 -4.86
N GLY A 23 -19.79 -12.38 -4.55
CA GLY A 23 -19.01 -13.58 -4.24
C GLY A 23 -17.91 -13.89 -5.26
N GLY A 24 -16.73 -13.31 -5.06
CA GLY A 24 -15.45 -13.96 -5.40
C GLY A 24 -15.15 -14.25 -6.88
N GLY A 25 -15.03 -13.21 -7.71
CA GLY A 25 -14.14 -13.31 -8.88
C GLY A 25 -12.68 -13.12 -8.42
N GLY A 26 -11.78 -14.06 -8.72
CA GLY A 26 -10.35 -13.96 -8.35
C GLY A 26 -9.73 -12.62 -8.78
N LEU A 27 -10.05 -12.20 -10.01
CA LEU A 27 -9.54 -10.96 -10.61
C LEU A 27 -9.99 -9.68 -9.88
N THR A 28 -11.15 -9.69 -9.21
CA THR A 28 -11.64 -8.52 -8.46
C THR A 28 -10.80 -8.28 -7.21
N LYS A 29 -10.37 -9.37 -6.54
CA LYS A 29 -9.45 -9.28 -5.40
C LYS A 29 -8.06 -8.87 -5.86
N ASP A 30 -7.60 -9.41 -6.99
CA ASP A 30 -6.29 -9.05 -7.56
C ASP A 30 -6.22 -7.55 -7.88
N ALA A 31 -7.26 -6.99 -8.51
CA ALA A 31 -7.33 -5.55 -8.76
C ALA A 31 -7.31 -4.72 -7.47
N LEU A 32 -7.99 -5.20 -6.41
CA LEU A 32 -8.02 -4.54 -5.11
C LEU A 32 -6.65 -4.59 -4.41
N TYR A 33 -5.97 -5.75 -4.44
CA TYR A 33 -4.64 -5.92 -3.86
C TYR A 33 -3.60 -5.10 -4.59
N LEU A 34 -3.62 -5.08 -5.93
CA LEU A 34 -2.71 -4.26 -6.74
C LEU A 34 -2.91 -2.77 -6.46
N LYS A 35 -4.16 -2.32 -6.35
CA LYS A 35 -4.46 -0.94 -5.97
C LYS A 35 -3.95 -0.62 -4.56
N GLY A 36 -4.18 -1.50 -3.59
CA GLY A 36 -3.67 -1.33 -2.23
C GLY A 36 -2.14 -1.28 -2.18
N LEU A 37 -1.46 -2.11 -2.98
CA LEU A 37 -0.01 -2.09 -3.12
C LEU A 37 0.49 -0.78 -3.77
N GLU A 38 -0.19 -0.28 -4.80
CA GLU A 38 0.13 1.03 -5.40
C GLU A 38 0.03 2.15 -4.37
N GLU A 39 -1.06 2.18 -3.60
CA GLU A 39 -1.28 3.17 -2.53
C GLU A 39 -0.21 3.07 -1.43
N LEU A 40 0.17 1.85 -1.04
CA LEU A 40 1.22 1.59 -0.06
C LEU A 40 2.60 2.05 -0.54
N LEU A 41 2.98 1.74 -1.78
CA LEU A 41 4.26 2.19 -2.35
C LEU A 41 4.31 3.71 -2.44
N ALA A 42 3.20 4.35 -2.83
CA ALA A 42 3.10 5.80 -2.86
C ALA A 42 3.25 6.42 -1.47
N TYR A 43 2.65 5.81 -0.44
CA TYR A 43 2.84 6.19 0.96
C TYR A 43 4.31 6.08 1.39
N LEU A 44 4.93 4.92 1.19
CA LEU A 44 6.34 4.69 1.57
C LEU A 44 7.31 5.63 0.86
N SER A 45 7.06 5.94 -0.42
CA SER A 45 7.89 6.84 -1.22
C SER A 45 7.98 8.27 -0.68
N ARG A 46 7.01 8.71 0.13
CA ARG A 46 7.00 10.04 0.77
C ARG A 46 7.89 10.10 2.01
N GLY A 47 8.44 8.97 2.45
CA GLY A 47 9.22 8.87 3.67
C GLY A 47 8.37 8.70 4.93
N ASP A 48 7.08 8.41 4.78
CA ASP A 48 6.16 8.20 5.89
C ASP A 48 6.60 7.00 6.77
N LYS A 49 6.15 7.01 8.02
CA LYS A 49 6.55 6.04 9.05
C LYS A 49 6.01 4.64 8.70
N PHE A 50 6.86 3.62 8.76
CA PHE A 50 6.41 2.27 8.45
C PHE A 50 5.65 1.64 9.63
N GLU A 51 6.01 2.05 10.84
CA GLU A 51 5.56 1.52 12.11
C GLU A 51 4.05 1.76 12.32
N ILE A 52 3.54 2.91 11.90
CA ILE A 52 2.11 3.26 12.06
C ILE A 52 1.18 2.32 11.27
N LEU A 53 1.70 1.61 10.26
CA LEU A 53 0.94 0.61 9.53
C LEU A 53 0.56 -0.61 10.40
N PHE A 54 1.21 -0.79 11.55
CA PHE A 54 0.92 -1.85 12.52
C PHE A 54 -0.08 -1.46 13.60
N LEU A 55 -0.64 -0.24 13.54
CA LEU A 55 -1.63 0.24 14.51
C LEU A 55 -2.93 -0.60 14.52
N GLY A 56 -3.25 -1.27 13.41
CA GLY A 56 -4.40 -2.17 13.32
C GLY A 56 -4.96 -2.28 11.90
N LYS A 57 -6.25 -2.59 11.80
CA LYS A 57 -6.96 -2.70 10.52
C LYS A 57 -7.57 -1.35 10.14
N PHE A 58 -6.92 -0.64 9.22
CA PHE A 58 -7.43 0.61 8.69
C PHE A 58 -7.06 0.77 7.22
N ALA A 59 -7.75 1.67 6.52
CA ALA A 59 -7.38 2.06 5.17
C ALA A 59 -6.40 3.24 5.23
N LEU A 60 -5.37 3.27 4.35
CA LEU A 60 -4.35 4.33 4.34
C LEU A 60 -4.92 5.76 4.31
N LYS A 61 -6.07 5.96 3.67
CA LYS A 61 -6.79 7.25 3.67
C LYS A 61 -7.22 7.77 5.05
N GLN A 62 -7.31 6.88 6.05
CA GLN A 62 -7.70 7.18 7.43
C GLN A 62 -6.49 7.54 8.30
N LEU A 63 -5.27 7.36 7.80
CA LEU A 63 -4.04 7.59 8.53
C LEU A 63 -3.92 9.01 9.12
N PRO A 64 -4.30 10.10 8.42
CA PRO A 64 -4.29 11.44 9.02
C PRO A 64 -5.20 11.58 10.25
N SER A 65 -6.35 10.88 10.25
CA SER A 65 -7.26 10.88 11.40
C SER A 65 -6.68 10.08 12.57
N LEU A 66 -6.01 8.96 12.28
CA LEU A 66 -5.37 8.13 13.31
C LEU A 66 -4.18 8.85 13.95
N GLU A 67 -3.34 9.51 13.16
CA GLU A 67 -2.26 10.36 13.66
C GLU A 67 -2.81 11.45 14.59
N LYS A 68 -3.94 12.06 14.21
CA LYS A 68 -4.57 13.07 15.07
C LYS A 68 -5.05 12.50 16.40
N LEU A 69 -5.63 11.30 16.38
CA LEU A 69 -6.07 10.63 17.62
C LEU A 69 -4.88 10.25 18.52
N ILE A 70 -3.73 9.92 17.93
CA ILE A 70 -2.49 9.67 18.67
C ILE A 70 -1.97 10.96 19.30
N GLU A 71 -1.94 12.06 18.55
CA GLU A 71 -1.55 13.37 19.08
C GLU A 71 -2.43 13.83 20.24
N LEU A 72 -3.74 13.52 20.17
CA LEU A 72 -4.70 13.84 21.23
C LEU A 72 -4.63 12.89 22.43
N GLY A 73 -3.79 11.85 22.38
CA GLY A 73 -3.68 10.84 23.44
C GLY A 73 -4.91 9.93 23.56
N ILE A 74 -5.82 9.95 22.58
CA ILE A 74 -7.02 9.10 22.53
C ILE A 74 -6.65 7.69 22.05
N LEU A 75 -5.66 7.60 21.15
CA LEU A 75 -5.17 6.36 20.58
C LEU A 75 -3.69 6.17 20.91
N HIS A 76 -3.30 4.97 21.33
CA HIS A 76 -1.89 4.66 21.55
C HIS A 76 -1.19 4.30 20.23
N PRO A 77 0.09 4.69 20.04
CA PRO A 77 0.88 4.20 18.93
C PRO A 77 1.04 2.66 19.02
N PRO A 78 1.42 1.98 17.93
CA PRO A 78 1.59 0.53 17.95
C PRO A 78 2.67 0.12 18.96
N GLU A 79 2.27 -0.60 20.01
CA GLU A 79 3.17 -1.09 21.07
C GLU A 79 3.95 -2.34 20.65
N LEU A 80 3.36 -3.14 19.75
CA LEU A 80 3.95 -4.37 19.23
C LEU A 80 4.28 -4.19 17.76
N LEU A 81 5.58 -4.29 17.47
CA LEU A 81 6.10 -4.32 16.11
C LEU A 81 6.63 -5.72 15.78
N PRO A 82 6.54 -6.15 14.51
CA PRO A 82 7.20 -7.38 14.10
C PRO A 82 8.72 -7.32 14.30
N THR A 83 9.34 -8.45 14.66
CA THR A 83 10.77 -8.56 14.95
C THR A 83 11.68 -8.07 13.81
N TYR A 84 11.22 -8.19 12.57
CA TYR A 84 11.96 -7.72 11.41
C TYR A 84 12.02 -6.18 11.29
N CYS A 85 11.25 -5.42 12.06
CA CYS A 85 11.37 -3.96 12.07
C CYS A 85 12.74 -3.50 12.62
N ASP A 86 13.39 -4.33 13.43
CA ASP A 86 14.72 -4.08 13.98
C ASP A 86 15.86 -4.72 13.17
N ASP A 87 15.53 -5.60 12.21
CA ASP A 87 16.51 -6.21 11.33
C ASP A 87 17.08 -5.18 10.33
N ALA A 88 18.41 -5.06 10.31
CA ALA A 88 19.12 -4.16 9.40
C ALA A 88 18.85 -4.52 7.92
N ALA A 89 18.76 -5.81 7.58
CA ALA A 89 18.50 -6.23 6.20
C ALA A 89 17.07 -5.88 5.77
N ALA A 90 16.08 -6.03 6.65
CA ALA A 90 14.72 -5.55 6.42
C ALA A 90 14.65 -4.03 6.25
N ARG A 91 15.36 -3.25 7.08
CA ARG A 91 15.44 -1.78 6.95
C ARG A 91 16.08 -1.37 5.62
N GLN A 92 17.12 -2.06 5.16
CA GLN A 92 17.72 -1.82 3.85
C GLN A 92 16.74 -2.09 2.70
N ARG A 93 16.01 -3.21 2.74
CA ARG A 93 14.96 -3.53 1.76
C ARG A 93 13.85 -2.47 1.76
N LEU A 94 13.43 -2.00 2.93
CA LEU A 94 12.45 -0.93 3.04
C LEU A 94 12.94 0.35 2.35
N VAL A 95 14.20 0.74 2.55
CA VAL A 95 14.80 1.90 1.87
C VAL A 95 14.83 1.73 0.35
N GLN A 96 15.10 0.51 -0.15
CA GLN A 96 15.04 0.20 -1.58
C GLN A 96 13.61 0.33 -2.12
N VAL A 97 12.63 -0.25 -1.43
CA VAL A 97 11.20 -0.22 -1.81
C VAL A 97 10.65 1.19 -1.91
N ARG A 98 11.11 2.12 -1.06
CA ARG A 98 10.72 3.55 -1.13
C ARG A 98 11.01 4.21 -2.47
N LYS A 99 11.94 3.66 -3.27
CA LYS A 99 12.35 4.18 -4.58
C LYS A 99 11.80 3.34 -5.75
N LEU A 100 11.21 2.18 -5.47
CA LEU A 100 10.77 1.25 -6.51
C LEU A 100 9.38 1.60 -7.04
N PRO A 101 9.20 1.76 -8.37
CA PRO A 101 7.87 1.86 -8.96
C PRO A 101 7.19 0.49 -8.97
N LEU A 102 5.86 0.46 -8.94
CA LEU A 102 5.07 -0.78 -9.00
C LEU A 102 5.44 -1.67 -10.20
N SER A 103 5.76 -1.06 -11.35
CA SER A 103 6.17 -1.78 -12.56
C SER A 103 7.45 -2.59 -12.39
N ALA A 104 8.34 -2.21 -11.47
CA ALA A 104 9.57 -2.95 -11.21
C ALA A 104 9.34 -4.26 -10.43
N LEU A 105 8.15 -4.45 -9.85
CA LEU A 105 7.75 -5.67 -9.15
C LEU A 105 7.10 -6.71 -10.08
N TYR A 106 6.87 -6.35 -11.35
CA TYR A 106 6.26 -7.26 -12.32
C TYR A 106 7.31 -8.22 -12.89
N GLN A 107 6.98 -9.51 -12.91
CA GLN A 107 7.79 -10.58 -13.50
C GLN A 107 6.89 -11.46 -14.37
N GLU A 108 7.27 -11.69 -15.63
CA GLU A 108 6.51 -12.55 -16.55
C GLU A 108 6.76 -14.04 -16.32
N THR A 109 7.91 -14.39 -15.74
CA THR A 109 8.31 -15.78 -15.46
C THR A 109 8.71 -15.90 -14.00
N PRO A 110 8.18 -16.88 -13.23
CA PRO A 110 8.65 -17.15 -11.88
C PRO A 110 10.12 -17.57 -11.91
N GLN A 111 10.92 -17.07 -10.97
CA GLN A 111 12.29 -17.56 -10.72
C GLN A 111 12.27 -18.83 -9.87
#